data_AF-A0A9P8K395-F1
#
_entry.id   AF-A0A9P8K395-F1
#
_cell.length_a   1.000
_cell.length_b   1.000
_cell.length_c   1.000
_cell.angle_alpha   90.00
_cell.angle_beta   90.00
_cell.angle_gamma   90.00
#
_symmetry.space_group_name_H-M   'P 1'
#
loop_
_entity.id
_entity.type
_entity.pdbx_description
1 polymer ?
#
loop_
_entity_poly.entity_id
_entity_poly.type
_entity_poly.pdbx_seq_one_letter_code
_entity_poly.pdbx_strand_id
1 'polypeptide(L)'
;MSGTEQTFHYTKEDVRKMEQRDSAAHGGNVSADSNAAAMQSIVDQADKNKAELIEERRSNLPLPENPPAKSDFNSADASTVNVGSGRVSDTFSHGNDALREPATGDSAARSADATLGQGVGREGKDGLSGIPNDAVTREAKNKSGLSDTTGQDYGYPKNDPSNAS
;
A
#
# COMPACT_ATOMS: atom_id res chain seq x y z
N MET A 1 -26.78 18.40 -12.82
CA MET A 1 -28.25 18.42 -12.82
C MET A 1 -28.73 16.99 -12.74
N SER A 2 -29.29 16.63 -11.58
CA SER A 2 -29.77 15.29 -11.22
C SER A 2 -31.16 15.10 -11.80
N GLY A 3 -31.28 14.28 -12.83
CA GLY A 3 -32.56 14.01 -13.49
C GLY A 3 -32.89 12.54 -13.36
N THR A 4 -33.74 12.22 -12.37
CA THR A 4 -34.84 11.21 -12.38
C THR A 4 -35.29 10.91 -10.94
N GLU A 5 -35.80 11.92 -10.24
CA GLU A 5 -36.33 11.84 -8.86
C GLU A 5 -37.75 11.26 -8.73
N GLN A 6 -38.31 10.59 -9.73
CA GLN A 6 -39.69 10.09 -9.64
C GLN A 6 -39.79 8.70 -10.25
N THR A 7 -39.70 7.64 -9.41
CA THR A 7 -40.61 6.45 -9.38
C THR A 7 -40.04 5.17 -8.75
N PHE A 8 -38.80 5.09 -8.26
CA PHE A 8 -38.31 3.84 -7.64
C PHE A 8 -37.60 4.06 -6.30
N HIS A 9 -38.38 4.15 -5.23
CA HIS A 9 -37.87 4.11 -3.85
C HIS A 9 -37.61 2.69 -3.34
N TYR A 10 -37.76 1.67 -4.19
CA TYR A 10 -37.50 0.28 -3.85
C TYR A 10 -36.13 -0.13 -4.39
N THR A 11 -35.25 -0.53 -3.49
CA THR A 11 -33.97 -1.13 -3.83
C THR A 11 -34.15 -2.61 -4.20
N LYS A 12 -33.14 -3.22 -4.83
CA LYS A 12 -33.10 -4.68 -5.06
C LYS A 12 -33.34 -5.49 -3.79
N GLU A 13 -32.83 -5.00 -2.66
CA GLU A 13 -33.01 -5.66 -1.37
C GLU A 13 -34.45 -5.56 -0.87
N ASP A 14 -35.15 -4.46 -1.16
CA ASP A 14 -36.56 -4.32 -0.80
C ASP A 14 -37.42 -5.30 -1.59
N VAL A 15 -37.17 -5.43 -2.90
CA VAL A 15 -37.86 -6.41 -3.76
C VAL A 15 -37.58 -7.84 -3.30
N ARG A 16 -36.32 -8.19 -3.07
CA ARG A 16 -35.94 -9.52 -2.57
C ARG A 16 -36.60 -9.85 -1.22
N LYS A 17 -36.73 -8.86 -0.34
CA LYS A 17 -37.42 -9.03 0.95
C LYS A 17 -38.92 -9.24 0.79
N MET A 18 -39.55 -8.63 -0.21
CA MET A 18 -40.95 -8.88 -0.54
C MET A 18 -41.14 -10.27 -1.17
N GLU A 19 -40.29 -10.67 -2.11
CA GLU A 19 -40.27 -12.03 -2.67
C GLU A 19 -40.09 -13.10 -1.59
N GLN A 20 -39.22 -12.86 -0.61
CA GLN A 20 -39.01 -13.78 0.50
C GLN A 20 -40.26 -13.94 1.38
N ARG A 21 -41.03 -12.86 1.58
CA ARG A 21 -42.28 -12.90 2.36
C ARG A 21 -43.39 -13.59 1.60
N ASP A 22 -43.55 -13.27 0.32
CA ASP A 22 -44.56 -13.88 -0.53
C ASP A 22 -44.29 -15.38 -0.74
N SER A 23 -43.03 -15.76 -0.99
CA SER A 23 -42.64 -17.17 -1.09
C SER A 23 -42.85 -17.93 0.22
N ALA A 24 -42.61 -17.32 1.39
CA ALA A 24 -42.88 -17.96 2.67
C ALA A 24 -44.38 -18.26 2.89
N ALA A 25 -45.26 -17.40 2.38
CA ALA A 25 -46.72 -17.60 2.42
C ALA A 25 -47.22 -18.62 1.38
N HIS A 26 -46.45 -18.87 0.33
CA HIS A 26 -46.84 -19.68 -0.84
C HIS A 26 -45.96 -20.92 -1.07
N GLY A 27 -45.41 -21.50 0.00
CA GLY A 27 -44.68 -22.77 -0.07
C GLY A 27 -43.37 -22.72 -0.86
N GLY A 28 -42.74 -21.55 -0.93
CA GLY A 28 -41.48 -21.31 -1.64
C GLY A 28 -41.64 -20.78 -3.06
N ASN A 29 -42.87 -20.56 -3.55
CA ASN A 29 -43.10 -20.09 -4.91
C ASN A 29 -43.61 -18.63 -4.93
N VAL A 30 -43.04 -17.80 -5.79
CA VAL A 30 -43.53 -16.43 -6.05
C VAL A 30 -44.32 -16.48 -7.36
N SER A 31 -45.62 -16.18 -7.28
CA SER A 31 -46.49 -16.11 -8.46
C SER A 31 -45.97 -15.06 -9.45
N ALA A 32 -46.00 -15.38 -10.76
CA ALA A 32 -45.62 -14.44 -11.82
C ALA A 32 -46.52 -13.20 -11.86
N ASP A 33 -47.76 -13.30 -11.35
CA ASP A 33 -48.72 -12.20 -11.27
C ASP A 33 -48.62 -11.43 -9.94
N SER A 34 -47.67 -11.79 -9.07
CA SER A 34 -47.49 -11.12 -7.78
C SER A 34 -46.89 -9.72 -7.94
N ASN A 35 -47.20 -8.85 -6.97
CA ASN A 35 -46.63 -7.50 -6.91
C ASN A 35 -45.09 -7.54 -6.83
N ALA A 36 -44.52 -8.57 -6.17
CA ALA A 36 -43.08 -8.77 -6.10
C ALA A 36 -42.45 -9.06 -7.48
N ALA A 37 -43.07 -9.94 -8.27
CA ALA A 37 -42.62 -10.25 -9.63
C ALA A 37 -42.73 -9.04 -10.58
N ALA A 38 -43.80 -8.25 -10.46
CA ALA A 38 -43.96 -7.00 -11.21
C ALA A 38 -42.84 -6.00 -10.88
N MET A 39 -42.50 -5.86 -9.60
CA MET A 39 -41.44 -4.95 -9.14
C MET A 39 -40.05 -5.42 -9.58
N GLN A 40 -39.79 -6.73 -9.55
CA GLN A 40 -38.53 -7.31 -10.01
C GLN A 40 -38.32 -7.06 -11.51
N SER A 41 -39.36 -7.22 -12.33
CA SER A 41 -39.31 -6.93 -13.77
C SER A 41 -38.95 -5.47 -14.06
N ILE A 42 -39.52 -4.53 -13.31
CA ILE A 42 -39.27 -3.11 -13.50
C ILE A 42 -37.83 -2.74 -13.08
N VAL A 43 -37.32 -3.31 -11.98
CA VAL A 43 -35.94 -3.11 -11.53
C VAL A 43 -34.95 -3.69 -12.55
N ASP A 44 -35.24 -4.88 -13.11
CA ASP A 44 -34.40 -5.51 -14.13
C ASP A 44 -34.41 -4.73 -15.45
N GLN A 45 -35.54 -4.14 -15.83
CA GLN A 45 -35.62 -3.24 -16.99
C GLN A 45 -34.84 -1.93 -16.78
N ALA A 46 -34.88 -1.36 -15.57
CA ALA A 46 -34.12 -0.17 -15.22
C ALA A 46 -32.61 -0.42 -15.23
N ASP A 47 -32.16 -1.62 -14.86
CA ASP A 47 -30.75 -1.99 -14.88
C ASP A 47 -30.21 -2.27 -16.28
N LYS A 48 -31.03 -2.87 -17.17
CA LYS A 48 -30.66 -3.04 -18.59
C LYS A 48 -30.33 -1.70 -19.25
N ASN A 49 -31.12 -0.66 -18.97
CA ASN A 49 -30.87 0.70 -19.47
C ASN A 49 -29.54 1.31 -18.99
N LYS A 50 -29.05 0.93 -17.81
CA LYS A 50 -27.78 1.45 -17.28
C LYS A 50 -26.58 0.92 -18.05
N ALA A 51 -26.64 -0.33 -18.52
CA ALA A 51 -25.56 -0.91 -19.31
C ALA A 51 -25.34 -0.14 -20.63
N GLU A 52 -26.43 0.18 -21.32
CA GLU A 52 -26.40 0.97 -22.56
C GLU A 52 -25.90 2.41 -22.32
N LEU A 53 -26.36 3.06 -21.24
CA LEU A 53 -25.87 4.39 -20.82
C LEU A 53 -24.37 4.38 -20.46
N ILE A 54 -23.85 3.29 -19.92
CA ILE A 54 -22.42 3.14 -19.62
C ILE A 54 -21.60 3.00 -20.91
N GLU A 55 -22.09 2.21 -21.87
CA GLU A 55 -21.46 2.02 -23.18
C GLU A 55 -21.37 3.35 -23.95
N GLU A 56 -22.48 4.09 -24.01
CA GLU A 56 -22.58 5.40 -24.65
C GLU A 56 -21.63 6.44 -24.02
N ARG A 57 -21.52 6.46 -22.69
CA ARG A 57 -20.60 7.39 -22.00
C ARG A 57 -19.15 6.97 -22.13
N ARG A 58 -18.86 5.66 -22.16
CA ARG A 58 -17.51 5.14 -22.35
C ARG A 58 -16.97 5.47 -23.74
N SER A 59 -17.80 5.33 -24.78
CA SER A 59 -17.40 5.62 -26.16
C SER A 59 -17.17 7.11 -26.42
N ASN A 60 -17.90 7.97 -25.72
CA ASN A 60 -17.76 9.43 -25.81
C ASN A 60 -16.71 10.03 -24.86
N LEU A 61 -15.99 9.22 -24.10
CA LEU A 61 -14.96 9.71 -23.20
C LEU A 61 -13.69 10.02 -24.03
N PRO A 62 -13.19 11.27 -24.05
CA PRO A 62 -11.98 11.60 -24.79
C PRO A 62 -10.81 10.77 -24.25
N LEU A 63 -10.09 10.12 -25.16
CA LEU A 63 -8.89 9.39 -24.81
C LEU A 63 -7.86 10.38 -24.25
N PRO A 64 -7.10 10.01 -23.19
CA PRO A 64 -6.02 10.86 -22.72
C PRO A 64 -5.00 11.10 -23.84
N GLU A 65 -4.58 12.36 -24.03
CA GLU A 65 -3.57 12.77 -25.03
C GLU A 65 -2.25 11.99 -24.89
N ASN A 66 -1.94 11.52 -23.68
CA ASN A 66 -0.82 10.64 -23.40
C ASN A 66 -1.33 9.38 -22.69
N PRO A 67 -1.70 8.31 -23.43
CA PRO A 67 -1.99 7.03 -22.79
C PRO A 67 -0.71 6.56 -22.08
N PRO A 68 -0.81 6.06 -20.83
CA PRO A 68 0.37 5.54 -20.13
C PRO A 68 0.96 4.41 -20.98
N ALA A 69 2.21 4.56 -21.37
CA ALA A 69 2.93 3.55 -22.12
C ALA A 69 2.90 2.23 -21.34
N LYS A 70 2.82 1.09 -22.04
CA LYS A 70 2.82 -0.22 -21.38
C LYS A 70 4.14 -0.39 -20.61
N SER A 71 4.07 -0.70 -19.31
CA SER A 71 5.27 -0.99 -18.51
C SER A 71 5.94 -2.25 -19.06
N ASP A 72 7.25 -2.18 -19.29
CA ASP A 72 8.06 -3.36 -19.56
C ASP A 72 8.66 -3.89 -18.25
N PHE A 73 7.92 -4.72 -17.53
CA PHE A 73 8.37 -5.31 -16.26
C PHE A 73 9.62 -6.20 -16.38
N ASN A 74 10.01 -6.60 -17.59
CA ASN A 74 11.21 -7.40 -17.82
C ASN A 74 12.42 -6.54 -18.19
N SER A 75 12.26 -5.23 -18.35
CA SER A 75 13.39 -4.35 -18.68
C SER A 75 14.29 -4.12 -17.47
N ALA A 76 15.60 -4.18 -17.72
CA ALA A 76 16.62 -3.81 -16.75
C ALA A 76 16.69 -2.29 -16.49
N ASP A 77 16.06 -1.49 -17.36
CA ASP A 77 16.00 -0.04 -17.23
C ASP A 77 14.83 0.39 -16.33
N ALA A 78 15.17 0.89 -15.14
CA ALA A 78 14.22 1.37 -14.14
C ALA A 78 13.30 2.52 -14.62
N SER A 79 13.65 3.21 -15.71
CA SER A 79 12.81 4.27 -16.30
C SER A 79 11.65 3.73 -17.14
N THR A 80 11.72 2.46 -17.55
CA THR A 80 10.73 1.80 -18.44
C THR A 80 9.66 1.02 -17.68
N VAL A 81 9.92 0.75 -16.39
CA VAL A 81 8.94 0.21 -15.47
C VAL A 81 8.13 1.38 -14.92
N ASN A 82 6.84 1.47 -15.23
CA ASN A 82 5.96 2.52 -14.67
C ASN A 82 5.64 2.29 -13.18
N VAL A 83 6.65 2.01 -12.36
CA VAL A 83 6.59 2.21 -10.93
C VAL A 83 6.99 3.67 -10.70
N GLY A 84 6.18 4.41 -9.93
CA GLY A 84 6.48 5.81 -9.68
C GLY A 84 7.92 5.96 -9.19
N SER A 85 8.68 6.88 -9.78
CA SER A 85 10.03 7.21 -9.33
C SER A 85 9.91 7.86 -7.95
N GLY A 86 9.77 7.04 -6.91
CA GLY A 86 9.73 7.48 -5.53
C GLY A 86 10.90 8.43 -5.34
N ARG A 87 10.59 9.72 -5.14
CA ARG A 87 11.59 10.77 -5.02
C ARG A 87 12.60 10.32 -3.96
N VAL A 88 13.83 10.14 -4.42
CA VAL A 88 14.99 9.83 -3.58
C VAL A 88 15.26 11.09 -2.77
N SER A 89 14.74 11.17 -1.54
CA SER A 89 15.14 12.21 -0.60
C SER A 89 16.51 11.83 -0.04
N ASP A 90 17.50 12.60 -0.48
CA ASP A 90 18.88 12.68 -0.01
C ASP A 90 19.74 11.41 0.01
N THR A 91 21.04 11.68 -0.18
CA THR A 91 22.17 10.80 0.13
C THR A 91 22.22 10.63 1.65
N PHE A 92 22.05 9.40 2.13
CA PHE A 92 22.38 9.11 3.51
C PHE A 92 23.89 9.34 3.71
N SER A 93 24.29 10.25 4.59
CA SER A 93 25.70 10.59 4.80
C SER A 93 26.57 9.38 5.21
N HIS A 94 25.96 8.28 5.67
CA HIS A 94 26.63 7.03 6.05
C HIS A 94 25.87 5.75 5.60
N GLY A 95 25.16 5.77 4.48
CA GLY A 95 24.38 4.63 4.01
C GLY A 95 25.14 3.74 3.02
N ASN A 96 25.50 2.53 3.45
CA ASN A 96 25.95 1.44 2.57
C ASN A 96 24.86 1.16 1.49
N ASP A 97 25.28 0.94 0.24
CA ASP A 97 24.42 0.70 -0.93
C ASP A 97 23.42 -0.45 -0.74
N ALA A 98 23.69 -1.35 0.22
CA ALA A 98 22.82 -2.47 0.59
C ALA A 98 21.38 -2.11 1.01
N LEU A 99 21.08 -0.86 1.37
CA LEU A 99 19.72 -0.45 1.73
C LEU A 99 18.88 0.04 0.54
N ARG A 100 19.51 0.43 -0.58
CA ARG A 100 18.81 1.06 -1.71
C ARG A 100 19.05 0.39 -3.04
N GLU A 101 20.24 -0.19 -3.25
CA GLU A 101 20.55 -0.85 -4.52
C GLU A 101 19.90 -2.24 -4.59
N PRO A 102 19.61 -2.73 -5.81
CA PRO A 102 19.17 -4.10 -5.98
C PRO A 102 20.16 -5.04 -5.30
N ALA A 103 19.67 -6.06 -4.57
CA ALA A 103 20.51 -7.03 -3.86
C ALA A 103 21.18 -8.01 -4.85
N THR A 104 22.02 -7.49 -5.73
CA THR A 104 22.72 -8.23 -6.80
C THR A 104 24.06 -8.80 -6.35
N GLY A 105 24.58 -8.38 -5.19
CA GLY A 105 25.77 -8.97 -4.57
C GLY A 105 25.46 -9.77 -3.31
N ASP A 106 26.47 -10.51 -2.84
CA ASP A 106 26.39 -11.28 -1.60
C ASP A 106 26.26 -10.37 -0.37
N SER A 107 25.48 -10.79 0.62
CA SER A 107 25.24 -10.01 1.84
C SER A 107 26.25 -10.34 2.92
N ALA A 108 26.72 -9.32 3.65
CA ALA A 108 27.57 -9.48 4.83
C ALA A 108 26.93 -10.36 5.92
N ALA A 109 25.59 -10.51 5.91
CA ALA A 109 24.88 -11.43 6.80
C ALA A 109 25.06 -12.91 6.42
N ARG A 110 25.50 -13.21 5.20
CA ARG A 110 25.63 -14.58 4.65
C ARG A 110 27.07 -14.98 4.36
N SER A 111 27.95 -14.03 4.02
CA SER A 111 29.36 -14.30 3.74
C SER A 111 30.26 -13.27 4.41
N ALA A 112 31.39 -13.75 4.96
CA ALA A 112 32.35 -12.91 5.69
C ALA A 112 33.15 -11.96 4.78
N ASP A 113 33.18 -12.22 3.47
CA ASP A 113 33.88 -11.42 2.45
C ASP A 113 32.95 -10.41 1.76
N ALA A 114 31.65 -10.42 2.08
CA ALA A 114 30.71 -9.46 1.54
C ALA A 114 30.78 -8.12 2.26
N THR A 115 30.86 -7.05 1.49
CA THR A 115 30.84 -5.67 1.97
C THR A 115 29.44 -5.05 1.95
N LEU A 116 28.50 -5.66 1.21
CA LEU A 116 27.11 -5.20 1.14
C LEU A 116 26.40 -5.47 2.46
N GLY A 117 26.08 -4.40 3.18
CA GLY A 117 25.44 -4.44 4.48
C GLY A 117 26.42 -4.46 5.65
N GLN A 118 27.72 -4.27 5.43
CA GLN A 118 28.64 -3.93 6.54
C GLN A 118 28.34 -2.53 7.08
N GLY A 119 28.36 -2.39 8.40
CA GLY A 119 28.11 -1.15 9.12
C GLY A 119 26.65 -0.70 9.17
N VAL A 120 25.69 -1.53 8.74
CA VAL A 120 24.25 -1.23 8.84
C VAL A 120 23.63 -2.00 10.01
N GLY A 121 22.81 -1.32 10.82
CA GLY A 121 22.14 -1.94 11.96
C GLY A 121 23.09 -2.30 13.11
N ARG A 122 22.81 -3.39 13.82
CA ARG A 122 23.64 -3.88 14.94
C ARG A 122 24.58 -4.97 14.42
N GLU A 123 25.82 -4.60 14.14
CA GLU A 123 26.85 -5.54 13.70
C GLU A 123 27.80 -5.87 14.87
N GLY A 124 28.03 -7.17 15.09
CA GLY A 124 29.08 -7.60 16.01
C GLY A 124 30.44 -7.36 15.36
N LYS A 125 31.31 -6.60 16.03
CA LYS A 125 32.68 -6.39 15.60
C LYS A 125 33.60 -7.33 16.38
N ASP A 126 34.59 -7.91 15.71
CA ASP A 126 35.60 -8.77 16.33
C ASP A 126 36.88 -7.99 16.66
N GLY A 127 37.67 -8.49 17.62
CA GLY A 127 38.98 -7.94 17.97
C GLY A 127 38.96 -6.66 18.80
N LEU A 128 37.85 -6.35 19.49
CA LEU A 128 37.78 -5.20 20.39
C LEU A 128 38.57 -5.47 21.67
N SER A 129 39.06 -4.39 22.27
CA SER A 129 39.74 -4.41 23.57
C SER A 129 38.81 -4.74 24.76
N GLY A 130 37.51 -4.86 24.53
CA GLY A 130 36.50 -5.11 25.55
C GLY A 130 35.11 -5.36 24.96
N ILE A 131 34.11 -5.57 25.83
CA ILE A 131 32.72 -5.77 25.39
C ILE A 131 32.21 -4.47 24.73
N PRO A 132 31.54 -4.53 23.57
CA PRO A 132 30.92 -3.37 22.93
C PRO A 132 29.92 -2.63 23.84
N ASN A 133 29.94 -1.30 23.79
CA ASN A 133 29.04 -0.42 24.55
C ASN A 133 27.54 -0.67 24.29
N ASP A 134 27.17 -1.22 23.13
CA ASP A 134 25.80 -1.52 22.74
C ASP A 134 25.31 -2.92 23.19
N ALA A 135 26.21 -3.77 23.68
CA ALA A 135 25.89 -5.08 24.25
C ALA A 135 25.48 -5.03 25.73
N VAL A 136 25.68 -3.89 26.41
CA VAL A 136 25.39 -3.70 27.84
C VAL A 136 24.17 -2.80 28.08
N THR A 137 23.63 -2.84 29.30
CA THR A 137 22.52 -1.96 29.70
C THR A 137 22.93 -0.49 29.62
N ARG A 138 21.96 0.41 29.46
CA ARG A 138 22.21 1.87 29.36
C ARG A 138 23.04 2.41 30.52
N GLU A 139 22.83 1.91 31.73
CA GLU A 139 23.52 2.30 32.96
C GLU A 139 24.99 1.83 33.03
N ALA A 140 25.34 0.81 32.24
CA ALA A 140 26.68 0.24 32.20
C ALA A 140 27.54 0.80 31.07
N LYS A 141 26.95 1.59 30.15
CA LYS A 141 27.67 2.23 29.04
C LYS A 141 28.79 3.14 29.55
N ASN A 142 29.87 3.27 28.76
CA ASN A 142 31.00 4.16 29.03
C ASN A 142 31.78 3.85 30.31
N LYS A 143 31.64 2.64 30.85
CA LYS A 143 32.46 2.15 31.98
C LYS A 143 33.79 1.57 31.48
N SER A 144 34.79 1.54 32.36
CA SER A 144 36.11 0.99 32.04
C SER A 144 36.04 -0.47 31.61
N GLY A 145 36.79 -0.85 30.57
CA GLY A 145 36.81 -2.22 30.04
C GLY A 145 35.74 -2.49 28.98
N LEU A 146 34.95 -1.47 28.60
CA LEU A 146 34.08 -1.50 27.44
C LEU A 146 34.75 -0.80 26.26
N SER A 147 34.41 -1.24 25.06
CA SER A 147 34.86 -0.62 23.82
C SER A 147 33.72 0.22 23.24
N ASP A 148 34.03 1.48 22.90
CA ASP A 148 33.03 2.36 22.31
C ASP A 148 32.84 2.04 20.82
N THR A 149 31.74 1.37 20.53
CA THR A 149 31.27 1.03 19.18
C THR A 149 30.18 1.99 18.71
N THR A 150 29.80 2.97 19.53
CA THR A 150 28.81 3.96 19.13
C THR A 150 29.49 5.03 18.27
N GLY A 151 28.87 5.44 17.17
CA GLY A 151 29.39 6.54 16.36
C GLY A 151 29.50 7.82 17.20
N GLN A 152 30.36 8.76 16.79
CA GLN A 152 30.49 10.05 17.47
C GLN A 152 29.11 10.69 17.66
N ASP A 153 28.75 10.97 18.91
CA ASP A 153 27.58 11.77 19.21
C ASP A 153 27.90 13.24 18.88
N TYR A 154 27.37 13.71 17.75
CA TYR A 154 27.51 15.10 17.32
C TYR A 154 26.62 16.07 18.12
N GLY A 155 25.90 15.56 19.13
CA GLY A 155 25.01 16.33 19.98
C GLY A 155 23.71 16.72 19.28
N TYR A 156 22.82 17.34 20.05
CA TYR A 156 21.56 17.85 19.52
C TYR A 156 21.81 19.09 18.65
N PRO A 157 21.12 19.24 17.51
CA PRO A 157 21.17 20.45 16.72
C PRO A 157 20.75 21.64 17.60
N LYS A 158 21.40 22.80 17.42
CA LYS A 158 21.18 24.02 18.22
C LYS A 158 19.72 24.51 18.27
N ASN A 159 18.85 23.95 17.41
CA ASN A 159 17.44 24.32 17.26
C ASN A 159 16.48 23.18 17.65
N ASP A 160 16.88 22.29 18.56
CA ASP A 160 16.00 21.24 19.07
C ASP A 160 14.88 21.85 19.96
N PRO A 161 13.59 21.69 19.61
CA PRO A 161 12.48 22.22 20.39
C PRO A 161 12.35 21.59 21.80
N SER A 162 13.04 20.49 22.09
CA SER A 162 13.07 19.88 23.42
C SER A 162 13.97 20.60 24.42
N ASN A 163 14.83 21.52 23.96
CA ASN A 163 15.71 22.34 24.81
C ASN A 163 15.12 23.72 25.17
N ALA A 164 13.89 24.01 24.76
CA ALA A 164 13.16 25.19 25.20
C ALA A 164 12.55 24.91 26.60
N SER A 165 13.34 25.15 27.65
CA SER A 165 12.87 25.32 29.03
C SER A 165 13.09 26.75 29.47
#